data_AF-A0A815X0T4-F1
#
_entry.id   AF-A0A815X0T4-F1
#
_cell.length_a   1.000
_cell.length_b   1.000
_cell.length_c   1.000
_cell.angle_alpha   90.00
_cell.angle_beta   90.00
_cell.angle_gamma   90.00
#
_symmetry.space_group_name_H-M   'P 1'
#
loop_
_entity.id
_entity.type
_entity.pdbx_description
1 polymer ?
#
loop_
_entity_poly.entity_id
_entity_poly.type
_entity_poly.pdbx_seq_one_letter_code
_entity_poly.pdbx_strand_id
1 'polypeptide(L)'
;RKGKFETGSVDTFVKELEDVGDHIEKIRIGHDNSGFGAAWHLDRVEIRRLLKGEKTKTYIFPCDRWFAKNEDDRQIVRELVPDKVIEEKLDKSGNLQVKEKEIADRLEMKQYTLDIYTGDKFGCGTNADVFCTIYGDKGDTGERELSRSETHRDKFERKQMDRFKIESADLGNIYKLKIRHNNKGLSPDWLLDRAEVIDDIRTYVFHCEQWLAKGKGDSKLERTLYEK
;
A
#
# COMPACT_ATOMS: atom_id res chain seq x y z
N ARG A 1 -11.55 -3.21 -30.28
CA ARG A 1 -10.43 -2.78 -29.41
C ARG A 1 -10.29 -3.87 -28.35
N LYS A 2 -9.12 -4.48 -28.16
CA LYS A 2 -8.89 -5.32 -26.97
C LYS A 2 -9.00 -4.43 -25.71
N GLY A 3 -9.50 -4.98 -24.61
CA GLY A 3 -9.45 -4.30 -23.32
C GLY A 3 -8.01 -4.02 -22.88
N LYS A 4 -7.85 -3.21 -21.84
CA LYS A 4 -6.56 -3.03 -21.16
C LYS A 4 -6.45 -4.06 -20.04
N PHE A 5 -5.24 -4.45 -19.68
CA PHE A 5 -4.89 -5.38 -18.61
C PHE A 5 -5.37 -6.81 -18.88
N GLU A 6 -5.39 -7.21 -20.15
CA GLU A 6 -5.77 -8.56 -20.56
C GLU A 6 -4.65 -9.56 -20.30
N THR A 7 -4.99 -10.83 -20.07
CA THR A 7 -4.00 -11.89 -19.84
C THR A 7 -2.97 -11.96 -20.97
N GLY A 8 -1.69 -11.99 -20.59
CA GLY A 8 -0.56 -12.07 -21.53
C GLY A 8 -0.33 -10.81 -22.36
N SER A 9 -0.98 -9.69 -22.02
CA SER A 9 -0.79 -8.41 -22.72
C SER A 9 0.19 -7.48 -21.99
N VAL A 10 0.75 -6.53 -22.74
CA VAL A 10 1.51 -5.40 -22.21
C VAL A 10 0.76 -4.14 -22.60
N ASP A 11 0.30 -3.38 -21.62
CA ASP A 11 -0.31 -2.08 -21.83
C ASP A 11 0.69 -0.96 -21.56
N THR A 12 0.85 -0.08 -22.55
CA THR A 12 1.77 1.07 -22.45
C THR A 12 1.00 2.37 -22.25
N PHE A 13 1.46 3.18 -21.32
CA PHE A 13 0.91 4.49 -21.01
C PHE A 13 2.02 5.54 -21.06
N VAL A 14 1.71 6.70 -21.64
CA VAL A 14 2.58 7.87 -21.60
C VAL A 14 1.97 8.87 -20.62
N LYS A 15 2.77 9.31 -19.65
CA LYS A 15 2.37 10.26 -18.63
C LYS A 15 3.43 11.34 -18.51
N GLU A 16 2.99 12.59 -18.46
CA GLU A 16 3.80 13.72 -18.05
C GLU A 16 3.62 13.89 -16.54
N LEU A 17 4.74 13.87 -15.82
CA LEU A 17 4.79 13.94 -14.37
C LEU A 17 5.81 15.00 -13.97
N GLU A 18 5.67 15.52 -12.75
CA GLU A 18 6.74 16.31 -12.12
C GLU A 18 8.00 15.48 -11.96
N ASP A 19 9.15 16.14 -11.88
CA ASP A 19 10.41 15.44 -11.67
C ASP A 19 10.44 14.82 -10.27
N VAL A 20 10.51 13.49 -10.21
CA VAL A 20 10.50 12.71 -8.96
C VAL A 20 11.92 12.51 -8.40
N GLY A 21 12.90 13.25 -8.91
CA GLY A 21 14.31 13.16 -8.51
C GLY A 21 15.14 12.28 -9.44
N ASP A 22 16.39 12.03 -9.07
CA ASP A 22 17.33 11.30 -9.93
C ASP A 22 17.02 9.80 -10.06
N HIS A 23 16.36 9.23 -9.06
CA HIS A 23 16.03 7.82 -8.94
C HIS A 23 14.55 7.61 -8.62
N ILE A 24 13.93 6.62 -9.27
CA ILE A 24 12.60 6.15 -8.88
C ILE A 24 12.83 5.00 -7.90
N GLU A 25 12.62 5.25 -6.61
CA GLU A 25 12.96 4.28 -5.54
C GLU A 25 11.86 3.24 -5.31
N LYS A 26 10.60 3.63 -5.55
CA LYS A 26 9.43 2.76 -5.42
C LYS A 26 8.25 3.27 -6.21
N ILE A 27 7.28 2.39 -6.44
CA ILE A 27 5.97 2.74 -6.98
C ILE A 27 4.87 2.08 -6.16
N ARG A 28 3.69 2.66 -6.22
CA ARG A 28 2.46 2.05 -5.71
C ARG A 28 1.50 1.82 -6.86
N ILE A 29 1.02 0.60 -6.98
CA ILE A 29 0.06 0.21 -8.01
C ILE A 29 -1.08 -0.56 -7.38
N GLY A 30 -2.28 -0.43 -7.95
CA GLY A 30 -3.47 -1.08 -7.44
C GLY A 30 -4.73 -0.69 -8.19
N HIS A 31 -5.85 -1.29 -7.81
CA HIS A 31 -7.17 -1.02 -8.37
C HIS A 31 -8.22 -0.98 -7.26
N ASP A 32 -9.43 -0.56 -7.59
CA ASP A 32 -10.54 -0.39 -6.64
C ASP A 32 -11.42 -1.65 -6.49
N ASN A 33 -11.01 -2.76 -7.12
CA ASN A 33 -11.76 -4.01 -7.19
C ASN A 33 -13.19 -3.84 -7.75
N SER A 34 -13.43 -2.82 -8.59
CA SER A 34 -14.72 -2.63 -9.26
C SER A 34 -14.83 -3.44 -10.56
N GLY A 35 -16.06 -3.74 -10.96
CA GLY A 35 -16.35 -4.47 -12.20
C GLY A 35 -16.34 -6.00 -12.07
N PHE A 36 -16.80 -6.68 -13.12
CA PHE A 36 -16.78 -8.14 -13.20
C PHE A 36 -15.37 -8.61 -13.57
N GLY A 37 -14.82 -9.58 -12.84
CA GLY A 37 -13.48 -10.10 -13.12
C GLY A 37 -12.35 -9.12 -12.80
N ALA A 38 -12.49 -8.31 -11.74
CA ALA A 38 -11.49 -7.32 -11.34
C ALA A 38 -10.14 -7.90 -10.89
N ALA A 39 -10.04 -9.22 -10.73
CA ALA A 39 -8.81 -9.91 -10.37
C ALA A 39 -7.77 -9.72 -11.47
N TRP A 40 -6.59 -9.24 -11.08
CA TRP A 40 -5.51 -8.95 -12.00
C TRP A 40 -4.20 -9.53 -11.50
N HIS A 41 -3.53 -10.34 -12.32
CA HIS A 41 -2.18 -10.78 -12.04
C HIS A 41 -1.18 -9.86 -12.74
N LEU A 42 -0.28 -9.25 -11.98
CA LEU A 42 0.75 -8.36 -12.50
C LEU A 42 2.11 -9.08 -12.43
N ASP A 43 2.72 -9.29 -13.60
CA ASP A 43 4.09 -9.81 -13.72
C ASP A 43 5.10 -8.74 -13.27
N ARG A 44 5.14 -7.59 -13.95
CA ARG A 44 6.04 -6.47 -13.62
C ARG A 44 5.54 -5.14 -14.17
N VAL A 45 6.10 -4.05 -13.65
CA VAL A 45 5.97 -2.70 -14.22
C VAL A 45 7.33 -2.25 -14.75
N GLU A 46 7.34 -1.65 -15.94
CA GLU A 46 8.52 -1.02 -16.51
C GLU A 46 8.28 0.49 -16.65
N ILE A 47 9.13 1.31 -16.02
CA ILE A 47 9.06 2.77 -16.15
C ILE A 47 10.26 3.28 -16.92
N ARG A 48 10.02 3.68 -18.17
CA ARG A 48 11.02 4.31 -19.03
C ARG A 48 10.97 5.83 -18.88
N ARG A 49 12.03 6.40 -18.29
CA ARG A 49 12.29 7.83 -18.20
C ARG A 49 13.14 8.28 -19.39
N LEU A 50 12.67 9.32 -20.08
CA LEU A 50 13.43 10.01 -21.12
C LEU A 50 14.30 11.09 -20.46
N LEU A 51 15.60 11.06 -20.73
CA LEU A 51 16.58 12.01 -20.18
C LEU A 51 17.15 12.88 -21.30
N LYS A 52 17.78 14.00 -20.91
CA LYS A 52 18.48 14.89 -21.85
C LYS A 52 19.61 14.14 -22.56
N GLY A 53 19.79 14.45 -23.85
CA GLY A 53 20.89 13.93 -24.68
C GLY A 53 20.72 12.47 -25.11
N GLU A 54 19.52 12.12 -25.58
CA GLU A 54 19.20 10.80 -26.18
C GLU A 54 19.55 9.63 -25.26
N LYS A 55 19.23 9.79 -23.97
CA LYS A 55 19.42 8.79 -22.93
C LYS A 55 18.06 8.34 -22.40
N THR A 56 17.90 7.05 -22.18
CA THR A 56 16.75 6.50 -21.47
C THR A 56 17.22 5.75 -20.23
N LYS A 57 16.39 5.77 -19.19
CA LYS A 57 16.51 4.88 -18.04
C LYS A 57 15.21 4.13 -17.87
N THR A 58 15.25 2.80 -17.94
CA THR A 58 14.08 1.95 -17.71
C THR A 58 14.25 1.22 -16.39
N TYR A 59 13.39 1.54 -15.42
CA TYR A 59 13.33 0.90 -14.11
C TYR A 59 12.40 -0.33 -14.20
N ILE A 60 12.87 -1.47 -13.73
CA ILE A 60 12.12 -2.74 -13.74
C ILE A 60 11.63 -3.06 -12.33
N PHE A 61 10.31 -3.07 -12.15
CA PHE A 61 9.64 -3.38 -10.88
C PHE A 61 8.97 -4.75 -10.98
N PRO A 62 9.64 -5.83 -10.57
CA PRO A 62 9.02 -7.15 -10.53
C PRO A 62 7.86 -7.15 -9.52
N CYS A 63 6.81 -7.92 -9.82
CA CYS A 63 5.68 -8.11 -8.93
C CYS A 63 5.37 -9.60 -8.78
N ASP A 64 4.94 -10.27 -9.85
CA ASP A 64 4.49 -11.67 -9.89
C ASP A 64 3.46 -12.02 -8.80
N ARG A 65 2.41 -11.19 -8.69
CA ARG A 65 1.38 -11.35 -7.66
C ARG A 65 -0.01 -11.02 -8.18
N TRP A 66 -1.01 -11.61 -7.51
CA TRP A 66 -2.41 -11.25 -7.73
C TRP A 66 -2.79 -9.97 -6.99
N PHE A 67 -3.64 -9.19 -7.65
CA PHE A 67 -4.39 -8.05 -7.15
C PHE A 67 -5.86 -8.45 -7.22
N ALA A 68 -6.36 -9.08 -6.17
CA ALA A 68 -7.72 -9.63 -6.16
C ALA A 68 -8.17 -9.94 -4.75
N LYS A 69 -9.41 -9.61 -4.37
CA LYS A 69 -9.92 -9.92 -3.02
C LYS A 69 -10.16 -11.41 -2.74
N ASN A 70 -10.11 -12.26 -3.76
CA ASN A 70 -10.40 -13.69 -3.68
C ASN A 70 -9.19 -14.59 -4.00
N GLU A 71 -8.05 -14.04 -4.42
CA GLU A 71 -6.82 -14.79 -4.75
C GLU A 71 -5.66 -14.36 -3.83
N ASP A 72 -4.62 -15.19 -3.76
CA ASP A 72 -3.34 -14.89 -3.11
C ASP A 72 -3.50 -14.31 -1.67
N ASP A 73 -2.92 -13.15 -1.39
CA ASP A 73 -3.00 -12.45 -0.09
C ASP A 73 -4.20 -11.50 0.03
N ARG A 74 -5.08 -11.49 -0.97
CA ARG A 74 -6.29 -10.65 -1.05
C ARG A 74 -6.04 -9.15 -1.13
N GLN A 75 -4.81 -8.74 -1.38
CA GLN A 75 -4.49 -7.33 -1.57
C GLN A 75 -4.80 -6.89 -3.00
N ILE A 76 -5.17 -5.63 -3.16
CA ILE A 76 -5.46 -4.97 -4.44
C ILE A 76 -4.58 -3.74 -4.66
N VAL A 77 -3.60 -3.54 -3.78
CA VAL A 77 -2.59 -2.48 -3.82
C VAL A 77 -1.26 -3.11 -3.41
N ARG A 78 -0.17 -2.77 -4.10
CA ARG A 78 1.19 -3.16 -3.74
C ARG A 78 2.14 -1.99 -3.88
N GLU A 79 3.15 -1.99 -3.03
CA GLU A 79 4.32 -1.14 -3.19
C GLU A 79 5.42 -2.02 -3.80
N LEU A 80 6.04 -1.55 -4.89
CA LEU A 80 7.08 -2.27 -5.60
C LEU A 80 8.34 -1.42 -5.59
N VAL A 81 9.48 -2.09 -5.39
CA VAL A 81 10.81 -1.51 -5.48
C VAL A 81 11.48 -2.04 -6.75
N PRO A 82 12.25 -1.22 -7.47
CA PRO A 82 12.87 -1.67 -8.70
C PRO A 82 14.03 -2.61 -8.37
N ASP A 83 14.17 -3.65 -9.18
CA ASP A 83 15.26 -4.62 -9.05
C ASP A 83 16.50 -4.17 -9.83
N LYS A 84 16.27 -3.56 -10.99
CA LYS A 84 17.32 -3.12 -11.90
C LYS A 84 16.93 -1.92 -12.74
N VAL A 85 17.94 -1.27 -13.29
CA VAL A 85 17.81 -0.18 -14.26
C VAL A 85 18.54 -0.53 -15.55
N ILE A 86 17.86 -0.35 -16.68
CA ILE A 86 18.44 -0.46 -18.01
C ILE A 86 18.69 0.96 -18.52
N GLU A 87 19.95 1.30 -18.78
CA GLU A 87 20.34 2.57 -19.38
C GLU A 87 20.59 2.36 -20.87
N GLU A 88 19.93 3.15 -21.72
CA GLU A 88 20.19 3.14 -23.16
C GLU A 88 20.68 4.53 -23.60
N LYS A 89 21.70 4.56 -24.45
CA LYS A 89 22.28 5.79 -24.97
C LYS A 89 22.85 5.59 -26.37
N LEU A 90 22.65 6.55 -27.26
CA LEU A 90 23.36 6.59 -28.54
C LEU A 90 24.81 7.09 -28.36
N ASP A 91 25.76 6.37 -28.95
CA ASP A 91 27.15 6.79 -29.01
C ASP A 91 27.38 7.85 -30.10
N LYS A 92 28.61 8.39 -30.18
CA LYS A 92 28.96 9.42 -31.17
C LYS A 92 28.85 8.94 -32.62
N SER A 93 28.79 7.62 -32.84
CA SER A 93 28.67 6.98 -34.14
C SER A 93 27.21 6.58 -34.45
N GLY A 94 26.26 6.86 -33.54
CA GLY A 94 24.85 6.50 -33.69
C GLY A 94 24.50 5.07 -33.27
N ASN A 95 25.42 4.32 -32.65
CA ASN A 95 25.12 2.97 -32.15
C ASN A 95 24.47 3.02 -30.76
N LEU A 96 23.48 2.15 -30.54
CA LEU A 96 22.81 2.01 -29.24
C LEU A 96 23.70 1.24 -28.26
N GLN A 97 24.07 1.89 -27.15
CA GLN A 97 24.69 1.26 -26.00
C GLN A 97 23.62 0.97 -24.96
N VAL A 98 23.52 -0.29 -24.53
CA VAL A 98 22.60 -0.75 -23.48
C VAL A 98 23.43 -1.24 -22.30
N LYS A 99 23.14 -0.72 -21.10
CA LYS A 99 23.80 -1.14 -19.86
C LYS A 99 22.75 -1.46 -18.79
N GLU A 100 22.75 -2.70 -18.34
CA GLU A 100 21.98 -3.13 -17.18
C GLU A 100 22.78 -2.86 -15.90
N LYS A 101 22.10 -2.36 -14.86
CA LYS A 101 22.67 -2.08 -13.54
C LYS A 101 21.72 -2.55 -12.44
N GLU A 102 22.28 -3.23 -11.45
CA GLU A 102 21.61 -3.43 -10.17
C GLU A 102 21.51 -2.11 -9.39
N ILE A 103 20.54 -2.03 -8.49
CA ILE A 103 20.31 -0.85 -7.64
C ILE A 103 20.95 -1.11 -6.28
N ALA A 104 22.12 -0.52 -6.05
CA ALA A 104 22.91 -0.73 -4.84
C ALA A 104 22.14 -0.35 -3.56
N ASP A 105 21.44 0.80 -3.58
CA ASP A 105 20.69 1.33 -2.44
C ASP A 105 19.18 1.03 -2.57
N ARG A 106 18.83 -0.17 -3.03
CA ARG A 106 17.43 -0.58 -3.17
C ARG A 106 16.76 -0.59 -1.79
N LEU A 107 15.56 -0.02 -1.72
CA LEU A 107 14.75 -0.08 -0.50
C LEU A 107 14.41 -1.54 -0.15
N GLU A 108 14.63 -1.89 1.11
CA GLU A 108 14.26 -3.19 1.65
C GLU A 108 12.74 -3.27 1.86
N MET A 109 12.12 -4.37 1.45
CA MET A 109 10.72 -4.65 1.75
C MET A 109 10.61 -5.27 3.15
N LYS A 110 9.72 -4.72 3.97
CA LYS A 110 9.48 -5.16 5.34
C LYS A 110 8.01 -5.50 5.56
N GLN A 111 7.78 -6.39 6.51
CA GLN A 111 6.44 -6.75 6.97
C GLN A 111 6.18 -6.15 8.35
N TYR A 112 5.22 -5.25 8.43
CA TYR A 112 4.73 -4.67 9.69
C TYR A 112 3.54 -5.47 10.20
N THR A 113 3.50 -5.72 11.51
CA THR A 113 2.31 -6.26 12.16
C THR A 113 1.48 -5.11 12.70
N LEU A 114 0.19 -5.08 12.41
CA LEU A 114 -0.75 -4.09 12.92
C LEU A 114 -1.78 -4.78 13.81
N ASP A 115 -1.75 -4.49 15.10
CA ASP A 115 -2.75 -4.96 16.06
C ASP A 115 -3.74 -3.82 16.33
N ILE A 116 -5.02 -4.09 16.09
CA ILE A 116 -6.12 -3.15 16.26
C ILE A 116 -6.96 -3.57 17.45
N TYR A 117 -7.16 -2.67 18.42
CA TYR A 117 -7.95 -2.93 19.61
C TYR A 117 -9.28 -2.18 19.52
N THR A 118 -10.38 -2.93 19.55
CA THR A 118 -11.73 -2.36 19.61
C THR A 118 -12.16 -2.20 21.07
N GLY A 119 -12.82 -1.08 21.39
CA GLY A 119 -13.20 -0.74 22.76
C GLY A 119 -14.23 -1.68 23.40
N ASP A 120 -14.59 -1.39 24.65
CA ASP A 120 -15.50 -2.23 25.46
C ASP A 120 -16.83 -1.51 25.79
N LYS A 121 -17.43 -0.84 24.81
CA LYS A 121 -18.77 -0.23 24.93
C LYS A 121 -19.81 -1.05 24.18
N PHE A 122 -21.07 -0.99 24.62
CA PHE A 122 -22.15 -1.65 23.89
C PHE A 122 -22.27 -1.09 22.45
N GLY A 123 -22.37 -1.98 21.46
CA GLY A 123 -22.52 -1.60 20.04
C GLY A 123 -21.33 -0.83 19.48
N CYS A 124 -20.12 -1.21 19.87
CA CYS A 124 -18.89 -0.51 19.48
C CYS A 124 -18.01 -1.23 18.44
N GLY A 125 -18.40 -2.46 18.06
CA GLY A 125 -17.80 -3.16 16.92
C GLY A 125 -18.41 -2.73 15.60
N THR A 126 -17.71 -3.01 14.49
CA THR A 126 -18.09 -2.54 13.16
C THR A 126 -18.08 -3.61 12.08
N ASN A 127 -19.05 -3.52 11.18
CA ASN A 127 -19.12 -4.32 9.96
C ASN A 127 -18.65 -3.54 8.71
N ALA A 128 -18.11 -2.33 8.88
CA ALA A 128 -17.58 -1.53 7.79
C ALA A 128 -16.19 -2.02 7.36
N ASP A 129 -15.81 -1.74 6.11
CA ASP A 129 -14.43 -1.98 5.68
C ASP A 129 -13.52 -0.93 6.31
N VAL A 130 -12.49 -1.38 7.03
CA VAL A 130 -11.50 -0.54 7.72
C VAL A 130 -10.23 -0.45 6.87
N PHE A 131 -9.66 0.75 6.83
CA PHE A 131 -8.47 1.09 6.05
C PHE A 131 -7.47 1.83 6.92
N CYS A 132 -6.18 1.65 6.67
CA CYS A 132 -5.13 2.40 7.35
C CYS A 132 -4.00 2.84 6.43
N THR A 133 -3.21 3.81 6.89
CA THR A 133 -1.92 4.20 6.30
C THR A 133 -0.93 4.44 7.44
N ILE A 134 0.18 3.71 7.42
CA ILE A 134 1.29 3.88 8.36
C ILE A 134 2.30 4.83 7.73
N TYR A 135 2.78 5.80 8.50
CA TYR A 135 3.76 6.79 8.08
C TYR A 135 5.01 6.69 8.96
N GLY A 136 6.16 6.62 8.32
CA GLY A 136 7.48 6.80 8.91
C GLY A 136 8.30 7.86 8.17
N ASP A 137 9.52 8.10 8.63
CA ASP A 137 10.41 9.12 8.07
C ASP A 137 10.88 8.81 6.64
N LYS A 138 10.86 7.54 6.21
CA LYS A 138 11.17 7.10 4.85
C LYS A 138 9.94 6.98 3.93
N GLY A 139 8.75 7.36 4.40
CA GLY A 139 7.53 7.42 3.59
C GLY A 139 6.31 6.78 4.24
N ASP A 140 5.36 6.34 3.42
CA ASP A 140 4.11 5.71 3.89
C ASP A 140 3.77 4.42 3.15
N THR A 141 2.88 3.62 3.74
CA THR A 141 2.37 2.38 3.16
C THR A 141 1.34 2.58 2.07
N GLY A 142 0.81 3.79 1.93
CA GLY A 142 -0.46 4.06 1.28
C GLY A 142 -1.62 3.49 2.04
N GLU A 143 -2.80 3.63 1.47
CA GLU A 143 -4.01 3.10 2.07
C GLU A 143 -4.10 1.58 1.88
N ARG A 144 -4.28 0.86 2.98
CA ARG A 144 -4.36 -0.60 3.06
C ARG A 144 -5.68 -0.99 3.69
N GLU A 145 -6.44 -1.85 3.02
CA GLU A 145 -7.66 -2.44 3.57
C GLU A 145 -7.31 -3.55 4.55
N LEU A 146 -7.90 -3.50 5.75
CA LEU A 146 -7.73 -4.49 6.81
C LEU A 146 -8.75 -5.62 6.66
N SER A 147 -8.64 -6.36 5.55
CA SER A 147 -9.68 -7.31 5.11
C SER A 147 -9.61 -8.68 5.81
N ARG A 148 -8.41 -9.13 6.20
CA ARG A 148 -8.17 -10.44 6.81
C ARG A 148 -7.30 -10.32 8.06
N SER A 149 -7.93 -10.52 9.21
CA SER A 149 -7.17 -10.64 10.44
C SER A 149 -6.57 -12.05 10.57
N GLU A 150 -5.39 -12.14 11.17
CA GLU A 150 -4.75 -13.40 11.58
C GLU A 150 -5.41 -14.02 12.81
N THR A 151 -6.13 -13.23 13.61
CA THR A 151 -6.70 -13.67 14.89
C THR A 151 -8.18 -14.01 14.78
N HIS A 152 -8.97 -13.25 14.02
CA HIS A 152 -10.42 -13.47 13.91
C HIS A 152 -10.96 -13.35 12.49
N ARG A 153 -11.96 -14.17 12.16
CA ARG A 153 -12.68 -14.06 10.88
C ARG A 153 -13.65 -12.87 10.90
N ASP A 154 -14.37 -12.73 12.00
CA ASP A 154 -15.22 -11.59 12.31
C ASP A 154 -14.39 -10.60 13.10
N LYS A 155 -14.11 -9.46 12.49
CA LYS A 155 -13.06 -8.52 12.91
C LYS A 155 -13.71 -7.30 13.52
N PHE A 156 -12.95 -6.58 14.34
CA PHE A 156 -13.34 -5.30 14.92
C PHE A 156 -14.56 -5.42 15.84
N GLU A 157 -14.69 -6.54 16.54
CA GLU A 157 -15.76 -6.76 17.51
C GLU A 157 -15.42 -6.19 18.88
N ARG A 158 -16.44 -5.95 19.70
CA ARG A 158 -16.27 -5.38 21.05
C ARG A 158 -15.22 -6.16 21.85
N LYS A 159 -14.25 -5.44 22.46
CA LYS A 159 -13.18 -6.00 23.30
C LYS A 159 -12.24 -6.97 22.55
N GLN A 160 -12.23 -6.92 21.23
CA GLN A 160 -11.39 -7.76 20.38
C GLN A 160 -10.07 -7.07 20.03
N MET A 161 -9.03 -7.87 19.84
CA MET A 161 -7.81 -7.48 19.14
C MET A 161 -7.72 -8.23 17.81
N ASP A 162 -7.55 -7.48 16.73
CA ASP A 162 -7.40 -7.99 15.38
C ASP A 162 -6.01 -7.68 14.84
N ARG A 163 -5.29 -8.73 14.47
CA ARG A 163 -3.93 -8.63 13.92
C ARG A 163 -3.92 -8.67 12.40
N PHE A 164 -3.12 -7.82 11.76
CA PHE A 164 -2.92 -7.76 10.32
C PHE A 164 -1.44 -7.71 9.96
N LYS A 165 -1.09 -8.15 8.75
CA LYS A 165 0.24 -7.99 8.17
C LYS A 165 0.18 -6.99 7.03
N ILE A 166 1.10 -6.01 7.04
CA ILE A 166 1.22 -4.99 6.00
C ILE A 166 2.64 -5.03 5.47
N GLU A 167 2.77 -5.26 4.16
CA GLU A 167 4.06 -5.22 3.47
C GLU A 167 4.28 -3.84 2.83
N SER A 168 5.46 -3.27 3.04
CA SER A 168 5.88 -1.98 2.45
C SER A 168 7.40 -1.89 2.41
N ALA A 169 7.94 -0.97 1.63
CA ALA A 169 9.33 -0.56 1.78
C ALA A 169 9.59 -0.08 3.23
N ASP A 170 10.83 -0.21 3.70
CA ASP A 170 11.26 0.24 5.02
C ASP A 170 10.81 1.69 5.28
N LEU A 171 9.96 1.87 6.29
CA LEU A 171 9.37 3.15 6.66
C LEU A 171 10.29 3.95 7.59
N GLY A 172 11.38 3.34 8.07
CA GLY A 172 12.25 3.90 9.09
C GLY A 172 11.49 4.13 10.40
N ASN A 173 11.67 5.28 11.05
CA ASN A 173 10.98 5.54 12.32
C ASN A 173 9.51 5.90 12.07
N ILE A 174 8.61 4.98 12.42
CA ILE A 174 7.16 5.18 12.36
C ILE A 174 6.75 6.26 13.37
N TYR A 175 5.90 7.20 12.95
CA TYR A 175 5.47 8.31 13.82
C TYR A 175 3.98 8.65 13.72
N LYS A 176 3.27 8.16 12.69
CA LYS A 176 1.86 8.50 12.46
C LYS A 176 1.09 7.33 11.85
N LEU A 177 -0.12 7.12 12.34
CA LEU A 177 -1.08 6.17 11.80
C LEU A 177 -2.36 6.92 11.41
N LYS A 178 -2.78 6.75 10.17
CA LYS A 178 -4.11 7.16 9.71
C LYS A 178 -5.00 5.93 9.63
N ILE A 179 -6.20 5.99 10.18
CA ILE A 179 -7.16 4.88 10.15
C ILE A 179 -8.57 5.41 9.91
N ARG A 180 -9.32 4.75 9.04
CA ARG A 180 -10.70 5.13 8.69
C ARG A 180 -11.55 3.92 8.34
N HIS A 181 -12.85 4.10 8.21
CA HIS A 181 -13.74 3.12 7.62
C HIS A 181 -14.66 3.77 6.58
N ASN A 182 -15.31 2.97 5.73
CA ASN A 182 -16.15 3.47 4.65
C ASN A 182 -17.64 3.66 5.03
N ASN A 183 -18.01 3.43 6.29
CA ASN A 183 -19.37 3.54 6.82
C ASN A 183 -20.42 2.66 6.07
N LYS A 184 -19.99 1.57 5.43
CA LYS A 184 -20.90 0.56 4.85
C LYS A 184 -21.27 -0.50 5.89
N GLY A 185 -22.27 -1.33 5.57
CA GLY A 185 -22.73 -2.41 6.44
C GLY A 185 -23.85 -2.00 7.41
N LEU A 186 -24.36 -2.97 8.16
CA LEU A 186 -25.53 -2.80 9.05
C LEU A 186 -25.20 -2.05 10.36
N SER A 187 -23.96 -2.11 10.82
CA SER A 187 -23.47 -1.44 12.03
C SER A 187 -22.08 -0.85 11.76
N PRO A 188 -21.99 0.35 11.13
CA PRO A 188 -20.70 0.92 10.74
C PRO A 188 -19.98 1.65 11.88
N ASP A 189 -20.69 2.04 12.94
CA ASP A 189 -20.11 2.74 14.08
C ASP A 189 -19.01 1.91 14.73
N TRP A 190 -17.88 2.53 15.04
CA TRP A 190 -16.75 1.82 15.63
C TRP A 190 -16.13 2.62 16.76
N LEU A 191 -15.78 1.99 17.87
CA LEU A 191 -14.94 2.59 18.91
C LEU A 191 -13.54 1.98 18.83
N LEU A 192 -12.61 2.74 18.26
CA LEU A 192 -11.20 2.36 18.27
C LEU A 192 -10.58 2.72 19.62
N ASP A 193 -10.07 1.73 20.34
CA ASP A 193 -9.32 1.92 21.58
C ASP A 193 -7.90 2.41 21.26
N ARG A 194 -7.10 1.56 20.61
CA ARG A 194 -5.76 1.89 20.14
C ARG A 194 -5.35 1.00 18.98
N ALA A 195 -4.25 1.36 18.34
CA ALA A 195 -3.56 0.53 17.38
C ALA A 195 -2.09 0.41 17.76
N GLU A 196 -1.49 -0.74 17.48
CA GLU A 196 -0.08 -1.00 17.69
C GLU A 196 0.53 -1.43 16.36
N VAL A 197 1.55 -0.70 15.90
CA VAL A 197 2.36 -1.11 14.75
C VAL A 197 3.64 -1.73 15.29
N ILE A 198 4.00 -2.91 14.82
CA ILE A 198 5.16 -3.66 15.29
C ILE A 198 6.05 -3.93 14.07
N ASP A 199 7.29 -3.45 14.13
CA ASP A 199 8.36 -3.86 13.23
C ASP A 199 9.25 -4.92 13.90
N ASP A 200 10.42 -5.24 13.34
CA ASP A 200 11.30 -6.29 13.86
C ASP A 200 11.89 -6.00 15.26
N ILE A 201 11.91 -4.73 15.68
CA ILE A 201 12.66 -4.25 16.85
C ILE A 201 11.82 -3.45 17.85
N ARG A 202 10.68 -2.89 17.43
CA ARG A 202 9.91 -1.93 18.22
C ARG A 202 8.40 -2.06 17.99
N THR A 203 7.65 -1.82 19.06
CA THR A 203 6.20 -1.58 19.04
C THR A 203 5.94 -0.07 19.17
N TYR A 204 5.18 0.48 18.23
CA TYR A 204 4.72 1.87 18.17
C TYR A 204 3.23 1.89 18.56
N VAL A 205 2.89 2.60 19.64
CA VAL A 205 1.52 2.59 20.20
C VAL A 205 0.79 3.89 19.84
N PHE A 206 -0.39 3.74 19.24
CA PHE A 206 -1.26 4.83 18.79
C PHE A 206 -2.59 4.80 19.56
N HIS A 207 -2.68 5.61 20.62
CA HIS A 207 -3.91 5.74 21.41
C HIS A 207 -4.99 6.54 20.66
N CYS A 208 -6.24 6.07 20.71
CA CYS A 208 -7.38 6.74 20.08
C CYS A 208 -8.52 6.98 21.07
N GLU A 209 -9.11 5.92 21.62
CA GLU A 209 -10.26 5.92 22.56
C GLU A 209 -11.46 6.76 22.09
N GLN A 210 -11.72 6.77 20.78
CA GLN A 210 -12.72 7.63 20.14
C GLN A 210 -13.59 6.89 19.12
N TRP A 211 -14.83 7.36 18.97
CA TRP A 211 -15.79 6.81 18.01
C TRP A 211 -15.47 7.27 16.58
N LEU A 212 -15.30 6.31 15.67
CA LEU A 212 -15.39 6.53 14.24
C LEU A 212 -16.82 6.21 13.80
N ALA A 213 -17.67 7.22 13.71
CA ALA A 213 -19.10 7.07 13.49
C ALA A 213 -19.71 8.39 12.99
N LYS A 214 -20.81 8.36 12.24
CA LYS A 214 -21.54 9.59 11.86
C LYS A 214 -22.35 10.17 13.01
N GLY A 215 -22.96 9.30 13.83
CA GLY A 215 -23.91 9.68 14.88
C GLY A 215 -23.37 9.67 16.31
N LYS A 216 -22.08 9.38 16.51
CA LYS A 216 -21.43 9.29 17.83
C LYS A 216 -20.10 10.04 17.83
N GLY A 217 -19.61 10.38 19.02
CA GLY A 217 -18.34 11.07 19.20
C GLY A 217 -18.32 12.43 18.52
N ASP A 218 -17.32 12.67 17.66
CA ASP A 218 -17.13 13.90 16.90
C ASP A 218 -17.66 13.81 15.45
N SER A 219 -18.48 12.80 15.16
CA SER A 219 -19.08 12.55 13.84
C SER A 219 -18.07 12.29 12.70
N LYS A 220 -16.81 11.95 13.02
CA LYS A 220 -15.78 11.63 12.03
C LYS A 220 -15.63 10.13 11.84
N LEU A 221 -15.29 9.71 10.62
CA LEU A 221 -15.07 8.29 10.23
C LEU A 221 -13.58 7.95 10.09
N GLU A 222 -12.71 8.87 10.51
CA GLU A 222 -11.27 8.82 10.31
C GLU A 222 -10.55 9.38 11.55
N ARG A 223 -9.36 8.83 11.83
CA ARG A 223 -8.43 9.31 12.84
C ARG A 223 -7.03 9.38 12.26
N THR A 224 -6.33 10.46 12.62
CA THR A 224 -4.88 10.56 12.46
C THR A 224 -4.29 10.58 13.85
N LEU A 225 -3.48 9.57 14.15
CA LEU A 225 -2.88 9.29 15.43
C LEU A 225 -1.37 9.46 15.30
N TYR A 226 -0.74 9.95 16.35
CA TYR A 226 0.71 10.13 16.41
C TYR A 226 1.26 9.24 17.52
N GLU A 227 2.46 8.71 17.31
CA GLU A 227 3.16 7.95 18.34
C GLU A 227 3.40 8.87 19.56
N LYS A 228 3.15 8.34 20.77
CA LYS A 228 3.39 9.04 22.02
C LYS A 228 4.74 8.69 22.63
#